data_AF-A0A1R1XP57-F1
#
_entry.id   AF-A0A1R1XP57-F1
#
_cell.length_a   1.000
_cell.length_b   1.000
_cell.length_c   1.000
_cell.angle_alpha   90.00
_cell.angle_beta   90.00
_cell.angle_gamma   90.00
#
_symmetry.space_group_name_H-M   'P 1'
#
loop_
_entity.id
_entity.type
_entity.pdbx_description
1 polymer ?
#
loop_
_entity_poly.entity_id
_entity_poly.type
_entity_poly.pdbx_seq_one_letter_code
_entity_poly.pdbx_strand_id
1 'polypeptide(L)'
;MMSKVFPENDIKKTDPTSVPELESHTENPTARTEEYFIMGYWNCQELSDRKWDRAIAAVKEAKLDILFLAHEQDEIVCLVTQDVRKQISSTCVTRYTISMKINGHYIMAVYFPLSMKPHKISESISDSELYFLIGDINTFFGARDMSANKSMKHLFPETLGPTPDHAFDNQFLVANYSFSSLCNELSDLKLYLLV
;
A
#
# COMPACT_ATOMS: atom_id res chain seq x y z
N MET A 1 -29.84 24.12 0.68
CA MET A 1 -28.91 24.56 1.75
C MET A 1 -29.71 24.56 3.04
N MET A 2 -29.41 23.64 3.97
CA MET A 2 -30.13 23.50 5.24
C MET A 2 -29.08 23.46 6.36
N SER A 3 -28.90 24.60 7.03
CA SER A 3 -28.08 24.74 8.23
C SER A 3 -28.95 24.39 9.44
N LYS A 4 -28.54 23.39 10.23
CA LYS A 4 -29.12 23.16 11.56
C LYS A 4 -28.33 23.94 12.60
N VAL A 5 -29.01 24.90 13.22
CA VAL A 5 -28.60 25.60 14.45
C VAL A 5 -29.21 24.84 15.63
N PHE A 6 -28.42 24.52 16.65
CA PHE A 6 -28.89 23.93 17.90
C PHE A 6 -29.02 25.03 18.97
N PRO A 7 -30.01 24.95 19.89
CA PRO A 7 -30.24 25.99 20.89
C PRO A 7 -29.26 25.89 22.07
N GLU A 8 -28.79 27.06 22.52
CA GLU A 8 -28.13 27.28 23.82
C GLU A 8 -29.11 27.09 24.98
N ASN A 9 -28.64 26.43 26.06
CA ASN A 9 -29.03 26.47 27.48
C ASN A 9 -28.58 25.13 28.11
N ASP A 10 -27.92 25.00 29.26
CA ASP A 10 -27.80 25.83 30.45
C ASP A 10 -26.40 25.64 31.09
N ILE A 11 -25.75 26.74 31.45
CA ILE A 11 -24.49 26.76 32.19
C ILE A 11 -24.77 26.46 33.67
N LYS A 12 -24.44 25.26 34.14
CA LYS A 12 -24.23 25.01 35.57
C LYS A 12 -22.80 25.39 35.93
N LYS A 13 -22.64 26.43 36.75
CA LYS A 13 -21.38 26.77 37.43
C LYS A 13 -20.96 25.61 38.34
N THR A 14 -19.79 25.05 38.10
CA THR A 14 -19.09 24.14 39.02
C THR A 14 -17.76 24.74 39.46
N ASP A 15 -17.47 24.56 40.74
CA ASP A 15 -16.36 25.05 41.59
C ASP A 15 -14.95 24.93 40.95
N PRO A 16 -14.03 25.93 41.08
CA PRO A 16 -12.74 25.91 40.38
C PRO A 16 -11.61 25.26 41.19
N THR A 17 -11.89 24.20 41.96
CA THR A 17 -10.84 23.53 42.75
C THR A 17 -11.03 22.01 42.83
N SER A 18 -10.88 21.32 41.70
CA SER A 18 -10.52 19.91 41.67
C SER A 18 -9.97 19.56 40.29
N VAL A 19 -8.65 19.52 40.18
CA VAL A 19 -7.95 18.94 39.03
C VAL A 19 -8.10 17.42 39.13
N PRO A 20 -8.68 16.72 38.15
CA PRO A 20 -8.40 15.31 37.97
C PRO A 20 -7.10 15.23 37.17
N GLU A 21 -6.04 14.70 37.77
CA GLU A 21 -4.86 14.23 37.05
C GLU A 21 -5.32 13.22 36.01
N LEU A 22 -5.43 13.68 34.76
CA LEU A 22 -5.59 12.79 33.62
C LEU A 22 -4.19 12.26 33.32
N GLU A 23 -3.90 11.06 33.81
CA GLU A 23 -2.72 10.30 33.41
C GLU A 23 -2.74 10.16 31.89
N SER A 24 -1.91 10.98 31.24
CA SER A 24 -1.63 10.87 29.82
C SER A 24 -0.82 9.60 29.61
N HIS A 25 -1.50 8.47 29.40
CA HIS A 25 -0.89 7.37 28.67
C HIS A 25 -0.71 7.80 27.21
N THR A 26 0.27 8.67 26.98
CA THR A 26 0.98 8.71 25.71
C THR A 26 1.67 7.36 25.59
N GLU A 27 0.99 6.42 24.94
CA GLU A 27 1.69 5.33 24.26
C GLU A 27 2.69 6.01 23.32
N ASN A 28 3.93 6.02 23.78
CA ASN A 28 5.06 6.41 22.97
C ASN A 28 5.05 5.44 21.77
N PRO A 29 4.84 5.90 20.52
CA PRO A 29 4.98 5.00 19.39
C PRO A 29 6.44 4.61 19.38
N THR A 30 6.73 3.39 19.84
CA THR A 30 8.06 2.81 19.82
C THR A 30 8.62 3.04 18.43
N ALA A 31 9.60 3.94 18.32
CA ALA A 31 10.32 4.18 17.08
C ALA A 31 10.84 2.82 16.62
N ARG A 32 10.37 2.34 15.46
CA ARG A 32 10.93 1.14 14.84
C ARG A 32 12.41 1.46 14.59
N THR A 33 13.29 0.78 15.33
CA THR A 33 14.75 0.95 15.29
C THR A 33 15.39 0.38 14.02
N GLU A 34 14.60 -0.18 13.11
CA GLU A 34 15.03 -0.65 11.79
C GLU A 34 14.11 0.01 10.75
N GLU A 35 14.70 0.72 9.78
CA GLU A 35 14.00 1.44 8.70
C GLU A 35 13.49 0.44 7.64
N TYR A 36 12.53 -0.40 8.00
CA TYR A 36 11.80 -1.23 7.03
C TYR A 36 10.36 -0.75 6.89
N PHE A 37 9.85 -0.78 5.65
CA PHE A 37 8.45 -0.54 5.35
C PHE A 37 7.73 -1.87 5.22
N ILE A 38 6.62 -2.03 5.94
CA ILE A 38 5.69 -3.12 5.70
C ILE A 38 4.72 -2.67 4.61
N MET A 39 4.87 -3.24 3.42
CA MET A 39 4.04 -2.88 2.27
C MET A 39 3.06 -3.99 1.94
N GLY A 40 1.86 -3.61 1.53
CA GLY A 40 0.89 -4.53 0.98
C GLY A 40 0.39 -4.16 -0.40
N TYR A 41 -0.03 -5.17 -1.14
CA TYR A 41 -0.76 -5.02 -2.39
C TYR A 41 -1.98 -5.94 -2.35
N TRP A 42 -3.10 -5.49 -2.89
CA TRP A 42 -4.29 -6.33 -3.02
C TRP A 42 -5.08 -5.93 -4.26
N ASN A 43 -5.08 -6.79 -5.28
CA ASN A 43 -6.06 -6.68 -6.35
C ASN A 43 -7.41 -7.16 -5.81
N CYS A 44 -8.30 -6.21 -5.58
CA CYS A 44 -9.60 -6.42 -4.97
C CYS A 44 -10.72 -6.59 -6.00
N GLN A 45 -10.42 -6.67 -7.30
CA GLN A 45 -11.39 -6.70 -8.40
C GLN A 45 -12.31 -5.48 -8.33
N GLU A 46 -13.56 -5.58 -7.86
CA GLU A 46 -14.40 -4.39 -7.60
C GLU A 46 -14.20 -3.87 -6.17
N LEU A 47 -13.95 -2.57 -5.98
CA LEU A 47 -13.84 -1.97 -4.64
C LEU A 47 -15.24 -1.64 -4.08
N SER A 48 -15.73 -2.50 -3.18
CA SER A 48 -16.96 -2.27 -2.41
C SER A 48 -16.69 -1.74 -1.00
N ASP A 49 -17.69 -1.16 -0.33
CA ASP A 49 -17.57 -0.68 1.06
C ASP A 49 -17.01 -1.75 2.00
N ARG A 50 -17.47 -3.01 1.86
CA ARG A 50 -16.96 -4.14 2.66
C ARG A 50 -15.47 -4.41 2.42
N LYS A 51 -15.01 -4.30 1.17
CA LYS A 51 -13.59 -4.48 0.82
C LYS A 51 -12.76 -3.31 1.29
N TRP A 52 -13.30 -2.09 1.21
CA TRP A 52 -12.67 -0.89 1.75
C TRP A 52 -12.46 -1.00 3.27
N ASP A 53 -13.51 -1.35 4.02
CA ASP A 53 -13.42 -1.55 5.46
C ASP A 53 -12.39 -2.62 5.82
N ARG A 54 -12.33 -3.71 5.02
CA ARG A 54 -11.32 -4.75 5.21
C ARG A 54 -9.91 -4.25 4.91
N ALA A 55 -9.71 -3.46 3.85
CA ALA A 55 -8.41 -2.88 3.53
C ALA A 55 -7.91 -1.98 4.67
N ILE A 56 -8.78 -1.14 5.23
CA ILE A 56 -8.46 -0.30 6.40
C ILE A 56 -8.13 -1.15 7.64
N ALA A 57 -8.89 -2.23 7.87
CA ALA A 57 -8.60 -3.17 8.95
C ALA A 57 -7.25 -3.88 8.75
N ALA A 58 -6.94 -4.32 7.54
CA ALA A 58 -5.68 -4.98 7.19
C ALA A 58 -4.47 -4.07 7.42
N VAL A 59 -4.57 -2.76 7.08
CA VAL A 59 -3.52 -1.78 7.40
C VAL A 59 -3.19 -1.77 8.90
N LYS A 60 -4.21 -1.85 9.75
CA LYS A 60 -4.03 -1.87 11.22
C LYS A 60 -3.53 -3.22 11.73
N GLU A 61 -4.17 -4.32 11.30
CA GLU A 61 -3.89 -5.68 11.77
C GLU A 61 -2.49 -6.16 11.37
N ALA A 62 -2.09 -5.92 10.11
CA ALA A 62 -0.75 -6.25 9.61
C ALA A 62 0.28 -5.14 9.85
N LYS A 63 -0.12 -4.02 10.49
CA LYS A 63 0.73 -2.85 10.75
C LYS A 63 1.42 -2.34 9.48
N LEU A 64 0.65 -2.26 8.39
CA LEU A 64 1.15 -1.81 7.09
C LEU A 64 1.50 -0.33 7.15
N ASP A 65 2.63 -0.01 6.55
CA ASP A 65 3.08 1.35 6.29
C ASP A 65 2.46 1.88 4.99
N ILE A 66 2.29 0.99 4.01
CA ILE A 66 1.72 1.27 2.68
C ILE A 66 0.82 0.11 2.25
N LEU A 67 -0.35 0.41 1.68
CA LEU A 67 -1.21 -0.58 1.02
C LEU A 67 -1.65 -0.06 -0.35
N PHE A 68 -1.36 -0.83 -1.39
CA PHE A 68 -1.86 -0.62 -2.74
C PHE A 68 -3.08 -1.49 -3.00
N LEU A 69 -4.13 -0.91 -3.57
CA LEU A 69 -5.34 -1.61 -3.98
C LEU A 69 -5.49 -1.45 -5.48
N ALA A 70 -5.68 -2.55 -6.21
CA ALA A 70 -6.05 -2.50 -7.62
C ALA A 70 -7.51 -2.92 -7.81
N HIS A 71 -8.22 -2.27 -8.73
CA HIS A 71 -9.60 -2.61 -9.05
C HIS A 71 -9.96 -2.52 -10.55
N GLU A 72 -11.07 -3.14 -10.95
CA GLU A 72 -11.52 -3.47 -12.33
C GLU A 72 -11.74 -2.28 -13.28
N GLN A 73 -11.40 -1.05 -12.88
CA GLN A 73 -11.47 0.13 -13.73
C GLN A 73 -10.09 0.60 -14.23
N ASP A 74 -9.08 -0.27 -14.13
CA ASP A 74 -7.68 0.08 -14.38
C ASP A 74 -7.26 1.24 -13.47
N GLU A 75 -7.55 1.11 -12.18
CA GLU A 75 -7.22 2.12 -11.18
C GLU A 75 -6.49 1.47 -10.00
N ILE A 76 -5.56 2.24 -9.45
CA ILE A 76 -4.80 1.89 -8.27
C ILE A 76 -5.06 2.95 -7.22
N VAL A 77 -5.34 2.50 -6.00
CA VAL A 77 -5.45 3.35 -4.81
C VAL A 77 -4.27 3.03 -3.90
N CYS A 78 -3.71 4.06 -3.27
CA CYS A 78 -2.65 3.89 -2.28
C CYS A 78 -3.08 4.48 -0.93
N LEU A 79 -3.01 3.65 0.10
CA LEU A 79 -3.16 4.03 1.49
C LEU A 79 -1.78 4.08 2.12
N VAL A 80 -1.46 5.19 2.80
CA VAL A 80 -0.18 5.39 3.49
C VAL A 80 -0.43 5.87 4.92
N THR A 81 0.42 5.43 5.85
CA THR A 81 0.41 6.00 7.20
C THR A 81 0.88 7.46 7.18
N GLN A 82 0.53 8.23 8.23
CA GLN A 82 0.96 9.63 8.31
C GLN A 82 2.48 9.77 8.39
N ASP A 83 3.19 8.78 8.93
CA ASP A 83 4.65 8.84 9.06
C ASP A 83 5.34 8.58 7.72
N VAL A 84 4.87 7.61 6.92
CA VAL A 84 5.32 7.46 5.54
C VAL A 84 4.98 8.70 4.72
N ARG A 85 3.77 9.24 4.88
CA ARG A 85 3.32 10.42 4.12
C ARG A 85 4.28 11.61 4.23
N LYS A 86 4.87 11.84 5.41
CA LYS A 86 5.86 12.93 5.63
C LYS A 86 7.19 12.69 4.90
N GLN A 87 7.49 11.45 4.55
CA GLN A 87 8.73 11.02 3.90
C GLN A 87 8.61 11.00 2.36
N ILE A 88 7.39 11.13 1.83
CA ILE A 88 7.14 11.18 0.38
C ILE A 88 7.61 12.54 -0.17
N SER A 89 8.59 12.49 -1.06
CA SER A 89 9.19 13.66 -1.72
C SER A 89 8.64 13.93 -3.12
N SER A 90 8.08 12.91 -3.79
CA SER A 90 7.42 13.06 -5.09
C SER A 90 6.43 11.92 -5.33
N THR A 91 5.37 12.18 -6.09
CA THR A 91 4.41 11.18 -6.58
C THR A 91 4.11 11.40 -8.06
N CYS A 92 3.86 10.32 -8.78
CA CYS A 92 3.31 10.33 -10.13
C CYS A 92 2.29 9.21 -10.25
N VAL A 93 1.09 9.54 -10.71
CA VAL A 93 -0.03 8.61 -10.86
C VAL A 93 -0.44 8.58 -12.32
N THR A 94 -0.50 7.38 -12.88
CA THR A 94 -1.08 7.12 -14.19
C THR A 94 -2.27 6.19 -14.02
N ARG A 95 -2.90 5.80 -15.13
CA ARG A 95 -3.92 4.76 -15.12
C ARG A 95 -3.41 3.45 -14.51
N TYR A 96 -2.20 3.03 -14.87
CA TYR A 96 -1.70 1.69 -14.54
C TYR A 96 -0.65 1.68 -13.42
N THR A 97 -0.24 2.85 -12.94
CA THR A 97 0.90 2.96 -12.03
C THR A 97 0.70 4.05 -10.98
N ILE A 98 1.19 3.78 -9.77
CA ILE A 98 1.53 4.79 -8.78
C ILE A 98 3.02 4.68 -8.54
N SER A 99 3.78 5.74 -8.80
CA SER A 99 5.17 5.84 -8.38
C SER A 99 5.35 6.93 -7.33
N MET A 100 6.20 6.66 -6.35
CA MET A 100 6.51 7.59 -5.28
C MET A 100 7.96 7.48 -4.85
N LYS A 101 8.52 8.60 -4.39
CA LYS A 101 9.88 8.65 -3.84
C LYS A 101 9.81 8.83 -2.33
N ILE A 102 10.21 7.82 -1.58
CA ILE A 102 10.21 7.80 -0.11
C ILE A 102 11.66 7.71 0.36
N ASN A 103 12.12 8.66 1.17
CA ASN A 103 13.52 8.73 1.67
C ASN A 103 14.59 8.59 0.57
N GLY A 104 14.33 9.10 -0.64
CA GLY A 104 15.27 8.98 -1.75
C GLY A 104 15.05 7.75 -2.64
N HIS A 105 14.27 6.76 -2.20
CA HIS A 105 14.01 5.52 -2.93
C HIS A 105 12.72 5.59 -3.74
N TYR A 106 12.79 5.26 -5.03
CA TYR A 106 11.61 5.15 -5.88
C TYR A 106 10.94 3.79 -5.73
N ILE A 107 9.66 3.83 -5.38
CA ILE A 107 8.77 2.66 -5.31
C ILE A 107 7.67 2.84 -6.36
N MET A 108 7.30 1.75 -7.03
CA MET A 108 6.22 1.72 -8.00
C MET A 108 5.24 0.59 -7.72
N ALA A 109 3.95 0.90 -7.67
CA ALA A 109 2.88 -0.07 -7.74
C ALA A 109 2.27 -0.10 -9.14
N VAL A 110 1.92 -1.29 -9.63
CA VAL A 110 1.38 -1.49 -10.98
C VAL A 110 0.13 -2.37 -10.98
N TYR A 111 -0.76 -2.10 -11.92
CA TYR A 111 -1.89 -2.94 -12.29
C TYR A 111 -2.01 -2.88 -13.82
N PHE A 112 -1.62 -3.94 -14.50
CA PHE A 112 -1.71 -4.03 -15.95
C PHE A 112 -2.83 -5.00 -16.32
N PRO A 113 -3.79 -4.63 -17.19
CA PRO A 113 -4.84 -5.55 -17.60
C PRO A 113 -4.29 -6.68 -18.48
N LEU A 114 -4.94 -7.85 -18.46
CA LEU A 114 -4.59 -9.02 -19.31
C LEU A 114 -4.48 -8.69 -20.81
N SER A 115 -5.17 -7.66 -21.27
CA SER A 115 -5.14 -7.19 -22.66
C SER A 115 -3.91 -6.35 -23.01
N MET A 116 -3.12 -5.92 -22.03
CA MET A 116 -1.95 -5.08 -22.25
C MET A 116 -0.82 -5.89 -22.89
N LYS A 117 -0.23 -5.31 -23.95
CA LYS A 117 0.90 -5.92 -24.67
C LYS A 117 2.22 -5.68 -23.90
N PRO A 118 3.18 -6.62 -23.92
CA PRO A 118 4.45 -6.50 -23.18
C PRO A 118 5.23 -5.19 -23.42
N HIS A 119 5.31 -4.69 -24.65
CA HIS A 119 6.01 -3.42 -24.92
C HIS A 119 5.38 -2.23 -24.18
N LYS A 120 4.05 -2.21 -24.01
CA LYS A 120 3.37 -1.15 -23.25
C LYS A 120 3.65 -1.23 -21.75
N ILE A 121 3.86 -2.45 -21.22
CA ILE A 121 4.29 -2.65 -19.84
C ILE A 121 5.69 -2.04 -19.66
N SER A 122 6.61 -2.35 -20.57
CA SER A 122 7.98 -1.81 -20.56
C SER A 122 8.00 -0.28 -20.65
N GLU A 123 7.21 0.32 -21.54
CA GLU A 123 7.05 1.78 -21.66
C GLU A 123 6.46 2.44 -20.40
N SER A 124 5.63 1.71 -19.65
CA SER A 124 4.98 2.22 -18.44
C SER A 124 5.92 2.25 -17.22
N ILE A 125 7.03 1.54 -17.28
CA ILE A 125 8.02 1.43 -16.21
C ILE A 125 9.27 2.20 -16.63
N SER A 126 9.51 3.34 -15.98
CA SER A 126 10.62 4.23 -16.30
C SER A 126 12.00 3.55 -16.17
N ASP A 127 13.01 4.10 -16.85
CA ASP A 127 14.42 3.71 -16.71
C ASP A 127 15.09 4.37 -15.49
N SER A 128 14.38 5.21 -14.74
CA SER A 128 14.88 5.74 -13.47
C SER A 128 15.21 4.62 -12.48
N GLU A 129 16.12 4.89 -11.53
CA GLU A 129 16.52 3.95 -10.47
C GLU A 129 15.32 3.55 -9.61
N LEU A 130 14.57 2.55 -10.08
CA LEU A 130 13.45 1.95 -9.39
C LEU A 130 14.01 0.98 -8.35
N TYR A 131 13.73 1.25 -7.07
CA TYR A 131 14.19 0.39 -5.98
C TYR A 131 13.28 -0.80 -5.79
N PHE A 132 11.98 -0.59 -5.97
CA PHE A 132 10.98 -1.60 -5.73
C PHE A 132 9.78 -1.48 -6.66
N LEU A 133 9.32 -2.60 -7.20
CA LEU A 133 8.10 -2.71 -7.99
C LEU A 133 7.19 -3.78 -7.37
N ILE A 134 5.89 -3.49 -7.25
CA ILE A 134 4.89 -4.47 -6.79
C ILE A 134 3.59 -4.36 -7.56
N GLY A 135 2.92 -5.49 -7.77
CA GLY A 135 1.52 -5.52 -8.16
C GLY A 135 1.23 -6.50 -9.28
N ASP A 136 0.06 -6.33 -9.88
CA ASP A 136 -0.50 -7.26 -10.86
C ASP A 136 0.04 -6.94 -12.26
N ILE A 137 0.90 -7.81 -12.79
CA ILE A 137 1.51 -7.65 -14.11
C ILE A 137 0.77 -8.50 -15.16
N ASN A 138 -0.16 -9.36 -14.73
CA ASN A 138 -1.07 -10.18 -15.57
C ASN A 138 -0.41 -10.95 -16.74
N THR A 139 0.91 -11.09 -16.75
CA THR A 139 1.65 -11.70 -17.85
C THR A 139 2.65 -12.69 -17.28
N PHE A 140 2.43 -13.97 -17.55
CA PHE A 140 3.44 -15.03 -17.35
C PHE A 140 4.79 -14.68 -18.05
N PHE A 141 4.75 -13.74 -19.02
CA PHE A 141 5.89 -13.18 -19.74
C PHE A 141 6.55 -11.96 -19.08
N GLY A 142 5.82 -11.14 -18.30
CA GLY A 142 6.33 -9.89 -17.73
C GLY A 142 7.46 -10.09 -16.73
N ALA A 143 7.43 -11.16 -15.94
CA ALA A 143 8.46 -11.44 -14.94
C ALA A 143 9.85 -11.74 -15.55
N ARG A 144 9.90 -12.39 -16.73
CA ARG A 144 11.17 -12.62 -17.43
C ARG A 144 11.73 -11.34 -18.03
N ASP A 145 10.87 -10.51 -18.61
CA ASP A 145 11.28 -9.28 -19.28
C ASP A 145 11.82 -8.25 -18.28
N MET A 146 11.16 -8.12 -17.12
CA MET A 146 11.61 -7.25 -16.03
C MET A 146 12.97 -7.68 -15.46
N SER A 147 13.14 -8.99 -15.24
CA SER A 147 14.41 -9.53 -14.72
C SER A 147 15.56 -9.38 -15.73
N ALA A 148 15.27 -9.50 -17.02
CA ALA A 148 16.29 -9.46 -18.09
C ALA A 148 16.67 -8.03 -18.50
N ASN A 149 15.70 -7.10 -18.59
CA ASN A 149 15.93 -5.78 -19.19
C ASN A 149 16.16 -4.67 -18.15
N LYS A 150 15.68 -4.83 -16.91
CA LYS A 150 15.75 -3.79 -15.86
C LYS A 150 16.69 -4.16 -14.71
N SER A 151 17.38 -5.31 -14.79
CA SER A 151 18.30 -5.83 -13.76
C SER A 151 17.67 -5.98 -12.36
N MET A 152 16.34 -6.04 -12.28
CA MET A 152 15.64 -6.22 -11.01
C MET A 152 15.54 -7.70 -10.67
N LYS A 153 15.69 -8.05 -9.39
CA LYS A 153 15.52 -9.41 -8.90
C LYS A 153 14.05 -9.64 -8.56
N HIS A 154 13.45 -10.66 -9.17
CA HIS A 154 12.10 -11.09 -8.87
C HIS A 154 12.05 -11.76 -7.49
N LEU A 155 11.10 -11.33 -6.65
CA LEU A 155 10.80 -11.91 -5.36
C LEU A 155 9.69 -12.96 -5.53
N PHE A 156 9.91 -14.14 -4.97
CA PHE A 156 8.94 -15.23 -5.03
C PHE A 156 8.35 -15.49 -3.64
N PRO A 157 7.04 -15.79 -3.53
CA PRO A 157 6.49 -16.32 -2.29
C PRO A 157 7.10 -17.65 -1.91
N GLU A 158 7.19 -17.88 -0.60
CA GLU A 158 7.56 -19.18 -0.02
C GLU A 158 6.63 -20.32 -0.48
N THR A 159 5.36 -20.02 -0.81
CA THR A 159 4.45 -20.97 -1.43
C THR A 159 4.37 -20.75 -2.93
N LEU A 160 4.98 -21.67 -3.68
CA LEU A 160 5.02 -21.65 -5.15
C LEU A 160 3.63 -21.94 -5.73
N GLY A 161 3.05 -20.94 -6.39
CA GLY A 161 1.88 -21.07 -7.24
C GLY A 161 1.93 -20.04 -8.36
N PRO A 162 1.29 -20.29 -9.53
CA PRO A 162 1.14 -19.27 -10.55
C PRO A 162 0.33 -18.10 -9.97
N THR A 163 0.94 -16.92 -9.91
CA THR A 163 0.30 -15.69 -9.45
C THR A 163 0.52 -14.61 -10.51
N PRO A 164 -0.51 -13.80 -10.83
CA PRO A 164 -0.35 -12.65 -11.73
C PRO A 164 0.30 -11.46 -11.03
N ASP A 165 0.33 -11.49 -9.69
CA ASP A 165 0.97 -10.49 -8.86
C ASP A 165 2.43 -10.82 -8.61
N HIS A 166 3.27 -9.80 -8.73
CA HIS A 166 4.72 -9.91 -8.68
C HIS A 166 5.33 -8.80 -7.83
N ALA A 167 6.53 -9.06 -7.31
CA ALA A 167 7.36 -8.05 -6.67
C ALA A 167 8.81 -8.15 -7.16
N PHE A 168 9.48 -7.02 -7.32
CA PHE A 168 10.87 -6.94 -7.77
C PHE A 168 11.63 -5.92 -6.96
N ASP A 169 12.90 -6.22 -6.66
CA ASP A 169 13.84 -5.29 -6.02
C ASP A 169 15.05 -4.98 -6.94
N ASN A 170 15.80 -3.94 -6.62
CA ASN A 170 17.04 -3.60 -7.34
C ASN A 170 18.31 -4.28 -6.79
N GLN A 171 18.18 -5.41 -6.09
CA GLN A 171 19.25 -6.20 -5.48
C GLN A 171 19.96 -5.56 -4.28
N PHE A 172 19.65 -4.31 -3.92
CA PHE A 172 20.22 -3.64 -2.74
C PHE A 172 19.32 -3.73 -1.50
N LEU A 173 18.07 -4.21 -1.66
CA LEU A 173 17.12 -4.37 -0.57
C LEU A 173 17.09 -5.81 -0.07
N VAL A 174 16.94 -5.97 1.25
CA VAL A 174 16.53 -7.24 1.85
C VAL A 174 15.02 -7.18 1.98
N ALA A 175 14.31 -8.00 1.21
CA ALA A 175 12.86 -8.02 1.19
C ALA A 175 12.35 -9.47 1.29
N ASN A 176 11.38 -9.68 2.17
CA ASN A 176 10.67 -10.96 2.29
C ASN A 176 9.28 -10.83 1.70
N TYR A 177 8.82 -11.87 0.99
CA TYR A 177 7.51 -11.90 0.35
C TYR A 177 6.65 -13.01 0.95
N SER A 178 5.45 -12.66 1.41
CA SER A 178 4.48 -13.65 1.88
C SER A 178 3.05 -13.31 1.46
N PHE A 179 2.23 -14.35 1.40
CA PHE A 179 0.78 -14.21 1.23
C PHE A 179 0.10 -14.14 2.59
N SER A 180 -0.82 -13.19 2.73
CA SER A 180 -1.64 -13.04 3.92
C SER A 180 -3.06 -13.57 3.69
N SER A 181 -3.62 -14.24 4.71
CA SER A 181 -5.00 -14.71 4.69
C SER A 181 -6.04 -13.66 5.07
N LEU A 182 -5.58 -12.46 5.43
CA LEU A 182 -6.45 -11.41 5.96
C LEU A 182 -7.60 -11.04 5.02
N CYS A 183 -7.42 -11.17 3.70
CA CYS A 183 -8.43 -10.80 2.70
C CYS A 183 -9.01 -11.98 1.89
N ASN A 184 -8.70 -13.23 2.26
CA ASN A 184 -8.96 -14.43 1.44
C ASN A 184 -10.43 -14.69 1.05
N GLU A 185 -11.39 -14.11 1.76
CA GLU A 185 -12.82 -14.33 1.48
C GLU A 185 -13.45 -13.25 0.59
N LEU A 186 -12.68 -12.23 0.22
CA LEU A 186 -13.20 -11.04 -0.44
C LEU A 186 -12.63 -10.81 -1.84
N SER A 187 -11.55 -11.49 -2.22
CA SER A 187 -10.99 -11.49 -3.58
C SER A 187 -10.35 -12.84 -3.84
N ASP A 188 -10.33 -13.25 -5.10
CA ASP A 188 -9.60 -14.45 -5.55
C ASP A 188 -8.08 -14.27 -5.42
N LEU A 189 -7.61 -13.03 -5.21
CA LEU A 189 -6.20 -12.68 -5.03
C LEU A 189 -5.88 -12.33 -3.58
N LYS A 190 -4.73 -12.82 -3.13
CA LYS A 190 -4.27 -12.72 -1.74
C LYS A 190 -3.62 -11.36 -1.48
N LEU A 191 -3.63 -10.92 -0.23
CA LEU A 191 -2.89 -9.73 0.20
C LEU A 191 -1.39 -10.06 0.24
N TYR A 192 -0.59 -9.26 -0.44
CA TYR A 192 0.87 -9.33 -0.41
C TYR A 192 1.40 -8.63 0.83
N LEU A 193 2.42 -9.21 1.45
CA LEU A 193 3.19 -8.55 2.50
C LEU A 193 4.65 -8.57 2.12
N LEU A 194 5.23 -7.37 2.05
CA LEU A 194 6.66 -7.17 1.98
C LEU A 194 7.14 -6.66 3.34
N VAL A 195 8.16 -7.32 3.91
CA VAL A 195 8.88 -6.89 5.11
C VAL A 195 10.34 -6.71 4.79
#